data_AF-A0AAW9KMY1-F1
#
_entry.id   AF-A0AAW9KMY1-F1
#
_cell.length_a   1.000
_cell.length_b   1.000
_cell.length_c   1.000
_cell.angle_alpha   90.00
_cell.angle_beta   90.00
_cell.angle_gamma   90.00
#
_symmetry.space_group_name_H-M   'P 1'
#
loop_
_entity.id
_entity.type
_entity.pdbx_description
1 polymer ?
#
loop_
_entity_poly.entity_id
_entity_poly.type
_entity_poly.pdbx_seq_one_letter_code
_entity_poly.pdbx_strand_id
1 'polypeptide(L)'
;INLCIRAAKALNLDICGIDICAEDISKPIFNNGIIMEVNAAPGLRMHLNPSKGKARNVGKEIVNMLYDGKPFNIPVISVTGTNGKTTTTRVISHTLSKMGYSIGMTSTDGIYINNECIDCGDDT
;
A
#
# COMPACT_ATOMS: atom_id res chain seq x y z
N ILE A 1 3.17 -2.38 -23.04
CA ILE A 1 2.08 -2.06 -22.08
C ILE A 1 1.00 -3.13 -22.08
N ASN A 2 0.31 -3.43 -23.21
CA ASN A 2 -0.78 -4.44 -23.22
C ASN A 2 -0.39 -5.83 -22.70
N LEU A 3 0.82 -6.31 -23.04
CA LEU A 3 1.35 -7.57 -22.51
C LEU A 3 1.47 -7.55 -20.98
N CYS A 4 2.06 -6.48 -20.43
CA CYS A 4 2.23 -6.26 -18.99
C CYS A 4 0.87 -6.21 -18.26
N ILE A 5 -0.10 -5.47 -18.81
CA ILE A 5 -1.45 -5.39 -18.23
C ILE A 5 -2.12 -6.76 -18.23
N ARG A 6 -1.96 -7.55 -19.30
CA ARG A 6 -2.51 -8.91 -19.37
C ARG A 6 -1.88 -9.84 -18.33
N ALA A 7 -0.57 -9.75 -18.11
CA ALA A 7 0.12 -10.54 -17.10
C ALA A 7 -0.35 -10.21 -15.67
N ALA A 8 -0.45 -8.92 -15.34
CA ALA A 8 -1.00 -8.47 -14.06
C ALA A 8 -2.43 -8.98 -13.82
N LYS A 9 -3.30 -8.84 -14.83
CA LYS A 9 -4.69 -9.34 -14.77
C LYS A 9 -4.80 -10.85 -14.66
N ALA A 10 -3.92 -11.60 -15.31
CA ALA A 10 -3.90 -13.06 -15.23
C ALA A 10 -3.59 -13.56 -13.81
N LEU A 11 -2.88 -12.76 -13.01
CA LEU A 11 -2.56 -13.03 -11.61
C LEU A 11 -3.48 -12.32 -10.61
N ASN A 12 -4.49 -11.60 -11.09
CA ASN A 12 -5.41 -10.80 -10.28
C ASN A 12 -4.68 -9.79 -9.35
N LEU A 13 -3.65 -9.12 -9.90
CA LEU A 13 -2.88 -8.10 -9.18
C LEU A 13 -3.23 -6.70 -9.70
N ASP A 14 -3.66 -5.82 -8.79
CA ASP A 14 -3.91 -4.40 -9.09
C ASP A 14 -2.59 -3.61 -9.21
N ILE A 15 -1.59 -3.98 -8.42
CA ILE A 15 -0.25 -3.39 -8.42
C ILE A 15 0.78 -4.53 -8.46
N CYS A 16 1.68 -4.49 -9.44
CA CYS A 16 2.79 -5.42 -9.53
C CYS A 16 3.96 -4.81 -10.32
N GLY A 17 5.17 -5.27 -10.04
CA GLY A 17 6.34 -5.07 -10.91
C GLY A 17 6.45 -6.22 -11.90
N ILE A 18 6.79 -5.92 -13.16
CA ILE A 18 6.96 -6.96 -14.19
C ILE A 18 8.36 -6.82 -14.75
N ASP A 19 9.16 -7.85 -14.53
CA ASP A 19 10.54 -7.89 -14.98
C ASP A 19 10.60 -8.61 -16.34
N ILE A 20 11.18 -7.93 -17.32
CA ILE A 20 11.18 -8.34 -18.73
C ILE A 20 12.62 -8.41 -19.20
N CYS A 21 12.97 -9.52 -19.84
CA CYS A 21 14.19 -9.63 -20.61
C CYS A 21 13.84 -9.50 -22.10
N ALA A 22 14.58 -8.68 -22.84
CA ALA A 22 14.41 -8.50 -24.27
C ALA A 22 15.78 -8.36 -24.95
N GLU A 23 15.90 -8.90 -26.16
CA GLU A 23 17.14 -8.79 -26.94
C GLU A 23 17.42 -7.34 -27.36
N ASP A 24 16.37 -6.62 -27.78
CA ASP A 24 16.43 -5.20 -28.12
C ASP A 24 15.21 -4.45 -27.58
N ILE A 25 15.42 -3.55 -26.61
CA ILE A 25 14.35 -2.75 -25.99
C ILE A 25 13.70 -1.74 -26.94
N SER A 26 14.29 -1.50 -28.11
CA SER A 26 13.76 -0.62 -29.16
C SER A 26 12.67 -1.29 -30.00
N LYS A 27 12.55 -2.63 -29.92
CA LYS A 27 11.57 -3.42 -30.65
C LYS A 27 10.39 -3.82 -29.75
N PRO A 28 9.20 -4.10 -30.32
CA PRO A 28 8.09 -4.67 -29.55
C PRO A 28 8.52 -5.95 -28.84
N ILE A 29 8.04 -6.19 -27.62
CA ILE A 29 8.41 -7.37 -26.81
C ILE A 29 7.93 -8.69 -27.46
N PHE A 30 6.84 -8.65 -28.23
CA PHE A 30 6.30 -9.84 -28.89
C PHE A 30 7.32 -10.43 -29.86
N ASN A 31 7.72 -11.69 -29.64
CA ASN A 31 8.80 -12.39 -30.36
C ASN A 31 10.23 -11.82 -30.17
N ASN A 32 10.47 -10.98 -29.15
CA ASN A 32 11.78 -10.35 -28.88
C ASN A 32 12.14 -10.32 -27.38
N GLY A 33 11.19 -10.67 -26.52
CA GLY A 33 11.41 -10.73 -25.08
C GLY A 33 10.42 -11.62 -24.35
N ILE A 34 10.71 -11.84 -23.08
CA ILE A 34 9.98 -12.73 -22.18
C ILE A 34 9.73 -12.03 -20.83
N ILE A 35 8.60 -12.35 -20.20
CA ILE A 35 8.36 -11.98 -18.80
C ILE A 35 9.12 -12.99 -17.94
N MET A 36 10.04 -12.49 -17.13
CA MET A 36 10.86 -13.31 -16.22
C MET A 36 10.15 -13.53 -14.88
N GLU A 37 9.55 -12.47 -14.35
CA GLU A 37 8.95 -12.45 -13.02
C GLU A 37 7.80 -11.44 -12.95
N VAL A 38 6.82 -11.72 -12.08
CA VAL A 38 5.80 -10.75 -11.67
C VAL A 38 5.82 -10.63 -10.15
N ASN A 39 6.23 -9.46 -9.67
CA ASN A 39 6.43 -9.13 -8.27
C ASN A 39 5.19 -8.44 -7.69
N ALA A 40 4.48 -9.09 -6.76
CA ALA A 40 3.26 -8.53 -6.13
C ALA A 40 3.53 -7.32 -5.21
N ALA A 41 4.75 -7.20 -4.68
CA ALA A 41 5.18 -6.07 -3.87
C ALA A 41 6.38 -5.35 -4.52
N PRO A 42 6.15 -4.50 -5.54
CA PRO A 42 7.24 -3.85 -6.25
C PRO A 42 7.92 -2.76 -5.42
N GLY A 43 9.24 -2.68 -5.51
CA GLY A 43 10.00 -1.58 -4.92
C GLY A 43 9.80 -0.27 -5.70
N LEU A 44 9.33 0.79 -5.04
CA LEU A 44 9.07 2.09 -5.69
C LEU A 44 10.32 2.97 -5.86
N ARG A 45 11.39 2.70 -5.09
CA ARG A 45 12.60 3.54 -5.03
C ARG A 45 13.18 3.82 -6.42
N MET A 46 13.24 2.80 -7.27
CA MET A 46 13.83 2.89 -8.61
C MET A 46 13.05 3.83 -9.54
N HIS A 47 11.75 4.01 -9.29
CA HIS A 47 10.91 4.96 -10.02
C HIS A 47 10.98 6.37 -9.44
N LEU A 48 10.97 6.49 -8.11
CA LEU A 48 10.94 7.77 -7.41
C LEU A 48 12.29 8.49 -7.46
N ASN A 49 13.39 7.74 -7.27
CA ASN A 49 14.76 8.26 -7.16
C ASN A 49 15.72 7.42 -8.01
N PRO A 50 15.62 7.47 -9.35
CA PRO A 50 16.48 6.70 -10.23
C PRO A 50 17.91 7.25 -10.22
N SER A 51 18.91 6.37 -10.32
CA SER A 51 20.32 6.79 -10.45
C SER A 51 20.60 7.55 -11.75
N LYS A 52 19.83 7.26 -12.82
CA LYS A 52 19.88 7.95 -14.12
C LYS A 52 18.47 8.01 -14.72
N GLY A 53 18.17 9.06 -15.48
CA GLY A 53 16.89 9.25 -16.15
C GLY A 53 15.90 10.08 -15.32
N LYS A 54 14.63 10.09 -15.74
CA LYS A 54 13.58 10.94 -15.17
C LYS A 54 12.81 10.20 -14.07
N ALA A 55 12.74 10.80 -12.88
CA ALA A 55 11.89 10.33 -11.79
C ALA A 55 10.41 10.28 -12.21
N ARG A 56 9.71 9.25 -11.74
CA ARG A 56 8.27 9.02 -11.97
C ARG A 56 7.60 8.83 -10.62
N ASN A 57 6.65 9.70 -10.30
CA ASN A 57 5.91 9.63 -9.04
C ASN A 57 4.80 8.57 -9.10
N VAL A 58 5.19 7.30 -9.16
CA VAL A 58 4.28 6.16 -9.16
C VAL A 58 3.50 6.04 -7.84
N GLY A 59 4.06 6.53 -6.73
CA GLY A 59 3.39 6.55 -5.43
C GLY A 59 2.12 7.41 -5.45
N LYS A 60 2.16 8.58 -6.09
CA LYS A 60 0.97 9.42 -6.28
C LYS A 60 -0.11 8.69 -7.07
N GLU A 61 0.25 7.98 -8.13
CA GLU A 61 -0.72 7.24 -8.94
C GLU A 61 -1.32 6.05 -8.18
N ILE A 62 -0.53 5.36 -7.36
CA ILE A 62 -1.03 4.30 -6.46
C ILE A 62 -2.04 4.88 -5.45
N VAL A 63 -1.72 6.01 -4.81
CA VAL A 63 -2.64 6.68 -3.89
C VAL A 63 -3.91 7.13 -4.64
N ASN A 64 -3.78 7.71 -5.83
CA ASN A 64 -4.94 8.07 -6.64
C ASN A 64 -5.82 6.85 -6.95
N MET A 65 -5.22 5.70 -7.26
CA MET A 65 -5.96 4.46 -7.51
C MET A 65 -6.70 3.98 -6.27
N LEU A 66 -6.06 4.00 -5.09
CA LEU A 66 -6.65 3.54 -3.85
C LEU A 66 -7.80 4.44 -3.33
N TYR A 67 -7.75 5.73 -3.67
CA TYR A 67 -8.67 6.74 -3.14
C TYR A 67 -9.55 7.38 -4.23
N ASP A 68 -9.64 6.79 -5.43
CA ASP A 68 -10.36 7.35 -6.60
C ASP A 68 -10.02 8.84 -6.86
N GLY A 69 -8.74 9.18 -6.73
CA GLY A 69 -8.22 10.54 -6.88
C GLY A 69 -8.66 11.53 -5.79
N LYS A 70 -9.34 11.05 -4.74
CA LYS A 70 -9.82 11.83 -3.59
C LYS A 70 -9.15 11.33 -2.32
N PRO A 71 -7.83 11.55 -2.15
CA PRO A 71 -7.16 11.19 -0.92
C PRO A 71 -7.86 11.88 0.24
N PHE A 72 -8.38 11.11 1.19
CA PHE A 72 -8.89 11.64 2.44
C PHE A 72 -7.79 11.51 3.50
N ASN A 73 -7.57 12.58 4.25
CA ASN A 73 -6.68 12.51 5.40
C ASN A 73 -7.44 11.81 6.52
N ILE A 74 -6.94 10.66 6.95
CA ILE A 74 -7.37 10.04 8.21
C ILE A 74 -6.59 10.76 9.31
N PRO A 75 -7.24 11.48 10.25
CA PRO A 75 -6.55 12.06 11.39
C PRO A 75 -5.87 10.96 12.21
N VAL A 76 -4.57 11.10 12.46
CA VAL A 76 -3.78 10.12 13.22
C VAL A 76 -3.48 10.66 14.61
N ILE A 77 -3.74 9.85 15.62
CA ILE A 77 -3.34 10.09 17.01
C ILE A 77 -2.35 9.00 17.40
N SER A 78 -1.14 9.39 17.81
CA SER A 78 -0.13 8.45 18.30
C SER A 78 0.05 8.61 19.81
N VAL A 79 0.04 7.50 20.53
CA VAL A 79 0.18 7.45 22.00
C VAL A 79 1.50 6.75 22.33
N THR A 80 2.43 7.49 22.93
CA THR A 80 3.75 6.99 23.34
C THR A 80 3.94 7.07 24.86
N GLY A 81 4.90 6.33 25.39
CA GLY A 81 5.25 6.31 26.81
C GLY A 81 5.55 4.91 27.35
N THR A 82 6.11 4.84 28.56
CA THR A 82 6.47 3.55 29.18
C THR A 82 5.23 2.75 29.57
N ASN A 83 4.26 3.41 30.21
CA ASN A 83 3.07 2.77 30.78
C ASN A 83 1.79 3.45 30.30
N GLY A 84 0.69 2.70 30.21
CA GLY A 84 -0.65 3.23 29.94
C GLY A 84 -0.98 3.51 28.47
N LYS A 85 -0.08 3.22 27.51
CA LYS A 85 -0.32 3.43 26.07
C LYS A 85 -1.63 2.77 25.59
N THR A 86 -1.78 1.48 25.86
CA THR A 86 -2.94 0.67 25.46
C THR A 86 -4.23 1.22 26.08
N THR A 87 -4.21 1.52 27.38
CA THR A 87 -5.38 2.09 28.09
C THR A 87 -5.77 3.45 27.51
N THR A 88 -4.81 4.36 27.34
CA THR A 88 -5.06 5.70 26.78
C THR A 88 -5.60 5.61 25.35
N THR A 89 -5.01 4.75 24.52
CA THR A 89 -5.47 4.50 23.14
C THR A 89 -6.92 4.02 23.12
N ARG A 90 -7.29 3.10 24.02
CA ARG A 90 -8.67 2.62 24.16
C ARG A 90 -9.65 3.69 24.62
N VAL A 91 -9.26 4.53 25.58
CA VAL A 91 -10.12 5.63 26.06
C VAL A 91 -10.36 6.67 24.96
N ILE A 92 -9.33 7.02 24.19
CA ILE A 92 -9.45 7.93 23.04
C ILE A 92 -10.40 7.32 21.99
N SER A 93 -10.16 6.07 21.60
CA SER A 93 -11.01 5.34 20.64
C SER A 93 -12.46 5.28 21.10
N HIS A 94 -12.70 4.92 22.36
CA HIS A 94 -14.04 4.86 22.94
C HIS A 94 -14.75 6.21 22.91
N THR A 95 -14.05 7.29 23.29
CA THR A 95 -14.62 8.64 23.32
C THR A 95 -15.01 9.10 21.92
N LEU A 96 -14.10 8.96 20.95
CA LEU A 96 -14.37 9.35 19.56
C LEU A 96 -15.49 8.52 18.92
N SER A 97 -15.54 7.23 19.22
CA SER A 97 -16.64 6.35 18.81
C SER A 97 -17.98 6.84 19.37
N LYS A 98 -18.04 7.25 20.66
CA LYS A 98 -19.24 7.83 21.26
C LYS A 98 -19.64 9.18 20.66
N MET A 99 -18.71 9.90 20.05
CA MET A 99 -18.98 11.12 19.28
C MET A 99 -19.47 10.84 17.86
N GLY A 100 -19.57 9.58 17.45
CA GLY A 100 -20.08 9.16 16.13
C GLY A 100 -19.00 9.05 15.04
N TYR A 101 -17.72 9.13 15.38
CA TYR A 101 -16.64 8.92 14.42
C TYR A 101 -16.39 7.44 14.15
N SER A 102 -16.02 7.11 12.91
CA SER A 102 -15.48 5.79 12.55
C SER A 102 -14.00 5.75 12.92
N ILE A 103 -13.61 4.80 13.78
CA ILE A 103 -12.27 4.75 14.37
C ILE A 103 -11.57 3.43 14.02
N GLY A 104 -10.36 3.56 13.46
CA GLY A 104 -9.36 2.50 13.44
C GLY A 104 -8.43 2.65 14.65
N MET A 105 -8.17 1.55 15.36
CA MET A 105 -7.32 1.54 16.55
C MET A 105 -6.38 0.34 16.49
N THR A 106 -5.08 0.57 16.66
CA THR A 106 -4.09 -0.50 16.90
C THR A 106 -3.60 -0.44 18.33
N SER A 107 -3.39 -1.60 18.94
CA SER A 107 -2.85 -1.75 20.30
C SER A 107 -2.17 -3.11 20.44
N THR A 108 -1.55 -3.37 21.59
CA THR A 108 -0.90 -4.67 21.90
C THR A 108 -1.81 -5.89 21.71
N ASP A 109 -3.13 -5.70 21.76
CA ASP A 109 -4.09 -6.81 21.65
C ASP A 109 -4.61 -7.02 20.21
N GLY A 110 -4.34 -6.09 19.27
CA GLY A 110 -4.81 -6.20 17.89
C GLY A 110 -5.16 -4.88 17.21
N ILE A 111 -5.61 -5.01 15.97
CA ILE A 111 -6.13 -3.97 15.09
C ILE A 111 -7.65 -4.05 15.05
N TYR A 112 -8.30 -2.94 15.35
CA TYR A 112 -9.75 -2.84 15.44
C TYR A 112 -10.30 -1.73 14.54
N ILE A 113 -11.48 -1.94 13.96
CA ILE A 113 -12.27 -0.91 13.28
C ILE A 113 -13.66 -0.93 13.91
N ASN A 114 -14.10 0.19 14.49
CA ASN A 114 -15.43 0.32 15.11
C ASN A 114 -15.78 -0.81 16.11
N ASN A 115 -14.80 -1.18 16.95
CA ASN A 115 -14.82 -2.29 17.91
C ASN A 115 -14.80 -3.70 17.32
N GLU A 116 -14.81 -3.87 16.00
CA GLU A 116 -14.58 -5.17 15.37
C GLU A 116 -13.07 -5.42 15.24
N CYS A 117 -12.62 -6.59 15.67
CA CYS A 117 -11.23 -6.99 15.55
C CYS A 117 -10.98 -7.48 14.11
N ILE A 118 -10.07 -6.79 13.41
CA ILE A 118 -9.67 -7.12 12.05
C ILE A 118 -8.45 -8.03 12.06
N ASP A 119 -7.52 -7.78 12.99
CA ASP A 119 -6.36 -8.64 13.23
C ASP A 119 -6.08 -8.74 14.73
N CYS A 120 -5.73 -9.93 15.19
CA CYS A 120 -5.53 -10.24 16.60
C CYS A 120 -4.03 -10.46 16.87
N GLY A 121 -3.47 -9.71 17.82
CA GLY A 121 -2.07 -9.84 18.19
C GLY A 121 -1.35 -8.50 18.23
N ASP A 122 -0.10 -8.55 18.70
CA ASP A 122 0.74 -7.37 18.74
C ASP A 122 1.47 -7.22 17.40
N ASP A 123 0.94 -6.36 16.53
CA ASP A 123 1.56 -5.98 15.25
C ASP A 123 2.33 -4.65 15.36
N THR A 124 2.79 -4.27 16.56
CA THR A 124 3.69 -3.10 16.71
C THR A 124 5.13 -3.35 16.27
#